data_AF-A0AAV6B1M0-F1
#
_entry.id   AF-A0AAV6B1M0-F1
#
_cell.length_a   1.000
_cell.length_b   1.000
_cell.length_c   1.000
_cell.angle_alpha   90.00
_cell.angle_beta   90.00
_cell.angle_gamma   90.00
#
_symmetry.space_group_name_H-M   'P 1'
#
loop_
_entity.id
_entity.type
_entity.pdbx_description
1 polymer ?
#
loop_
_entity_poly.entity_id
_entity_poly.type
_entity_poly.pdbx_seq_one_letter_code
_entity_poly.pdbx_strand_id
1 'polypeptide(L)'
;MALRTFFLIALCVSATAADSFPVAIRVDAAKPIGELKPIWRFFGADEPNYAYMTNGRKLVAELGELAPKQVFFRAHNLLTSGDGTPALKWGSTGAYREDAQGKPIYDWTILDRIFDTYLQRGVRPYAQIGFMPKDLSVKPEPYQHQWTPRARYEQIYTGWAYPPKDYAKWAELVFQWTKHCVEKYGRAEVESWYWQ
;
A
#
# COMPACT_ATOMS: atom_id res chain seq x y z
N MET A 1 -70.21 -7.42 11.39
CA MET A 1 -68.84 -7.58 10.86
C MET A 1 -68.04 -6.36 11.33
N ALA A 2 -67.42 -6.44 12.52
CA ALA A 2 -66.76 -5.30 13.16
C ALA A 2 -65.25 -5.35 12.88
N LEU A 3 -64.74 -4.34 12.19
CA LEU A 3 -63.33 -4.20 11.82
C LEU A 3 -62.54 -3.80 13.08
N ARG A 4 -61.69 -4.69 13.59
CA ARG A 4 -60.78 -4.39 14.70
C ARG A 4 -59.49 -3.79 14.14
N THR A 5 -59.33 -2.48 14.30
CA THR A 5 -58.09 -1.77 14.02
C THR A 5 -57.05 -2.15 15.08
N PHE A 6 -56.00 -2.86 14.69
CA PHE A 6 -54.84 -3.09 15.54
C PHE A 6 -53.88 -1.90 15.44
N PHE A 7 -53.69 -1.18 16.55
CA PHE A 7 -52.61 -0.21 16.69
C PHE A 7 -51.31 -0.95 17.02
N LEU A 8 -50.33 -0.94 16.12
CA LEU A 8 -48.96 -1.31 16.44
C LEU A 8 -48.33 -0.16 17.25
N ILE A 9 -48.06 -0.39 18.53
CA ILE A 9 -47.23 0.49 19.35
C ILE A 9 -45.78 0.15 19.02
N ALA A 10 -45.11 1.03 18.27
CA ALA A 10 -43.66 0.97 18.13
C ALA A 10 -43.02 1.37 19.46
N LEU A 11 -42.51 0.40 20.23
CA LEU A 11 -41.62 0.69 21.36
C LEU A 11 -40.29 1.20 20.80
N CYS A 12 -40.13 2.52 20.78
CA CYS A 12 -38.81 3.13 20.71
C CYS A 12 -38.07 2.82 22.02
N VAL A 13 -37.23 1.79 22.02
CA VAL A 13 -36.25 1.58 23.09
C VAL A 13 -35.19 2.66 22.92
N SER A 14 -35.35 3.76 23.65
CA SER A 14 -34.31 4.75 23.82
C SER A 14 -33.14 4.08 24.53
N ALA A 15 -32.05 3.80 23.83
CA ALA A 15 -30.81 3.36 24.47
C ALA A 15 -30.38 4.45 25.46
N THR A 16 -30.40 4.15 26.76
CA THR A 16 -29.88 5.06 27.78
C THR A 16 -28.38 5.18 27.57
N ALA A 17 -27.94 6.36 27.12
CA ALA A 17 -26.52 6.68 27.11
C ALA A 17 -25.97 6.49 28.53
N ALA A 18 -24.89 5.73 28.67
CA ALA A 18 -24.25 5.55 29.97
C ALA A 18 -23.80 6.93 30.49
N ASP A 19 -24.14 7.25 31.74
CA ASP A 19 -23.73 8.50 32.37
C ASP A 19 -22.20 8.58 32.47
N SER A 20 -21.64 9.71 32.05
CA SER A 20 -20.22 10.00 32.24
C SER A 20 -19.90 10.18 33.72
N PHE A 21 -18.76 9.66 34.18
CA PHE A 21 -18.28 9.82 35.56
C PHE A 21 -16.84 10.37 35.58
N PRO A 22 -16.42 11.05 36.66
CA PRO A 22 -15.07 11.61 36.75
C PRO A 22 -14.01 10.51 36.88
N VAL A 23 -12.93 10.61 36.09
CA VAL A 23 -11.77 9.72 36.16
C VAL A 23 -10.54 10.55 36.53
N ALA A 24 -9.83 10.14 37.59
CA ALA A 24 -8.55 10.75 37.98
C ALA A 24 -7.39 9.86 37.52
N ILE A 25 -6.54 10.38 36.61
CA ILE A 25 -5.34 9.69 36.12
C ILE A 25 -4.12 10.29 36.81
N ARG A 26 -3.29 9.44 37.45
CA ARG A 26 -2.01 9.84 38.07
C ARG A 26 -0.88 9.13 37.35
N VAL A 27 0.12 9.90 36.90
CA VAL A 27 1.32 9.39 36.21
C VAL A 27 2.55 9.75 37.04
N ASP A 28 3.32 8.74 37.45
CA ASP A 28 4.59 8.91 38.17
C ASP A 28 5.75 8.78 37.19
N ALA A 29 6.24 9.91 36.68
CA ALA A 29 7.32 9.95 35.70
C ALA A 29 8.68 9.46 36.24
N ALA A 30 8.83 9.29 37.56
CA ALA A 30 10.05 8.75 38.18
C ALA A 30 10.10 7.21 38.18
N LYS A 31 9.04 6.52 37.75
CA LYS A 31 8.93 5.06 37.74
C LYS A 31 8.79 4.50 36.31
N PRO A 32 9.89 4.35 35.55
CA PRO A 32 9.83 3.70 34.24
C PRO A 32 9.45 2.23 34.39
N ILE A 33 8.48 1.76 33.60
CA ILE A 33 7.99 0.38 33.61
C ILE A 33 8.39 -0.44 32.37
N GLY A 34 9.00 0.20 31.37
CA GLY A 34 9.47 -0.46 30.15
C GLY A 34 9.58 0.48 28.95
N GLU A 35 10.06 -0.06 27.83
CA GLU A 35 10.12 0.65 26.55
C GLU A 35 8.74 0.65 25.86
N LEU A 36 8.30 1.83 25.42
CA LEU A 36 7.12 1.96 24.56
C LEU A 36 7.52 1.77 23.10
N LYS A 37 7.26 0.59 22.54
CA LYS A 37 7.55 0.30 21.12
C LYS A 37 6.50 0.99 20.22
N PRO A 38 6.91 1.86 19.28
CA PRO A 38 5.97 2.58 18.41
C PRO A 38 5.42 1.66 17.30
N ILE A 39 4.40 0.86 17.60
CA ILE A 39 3.80 -0.08 16.63
C ILE A 39 2.90 0.61 15.58
N TRP A 40 2.55 1.88 15.78
CA TRP A 40 1.67 2.69 14.93
C TRP A 40 2.40 3.47 13.83
N ARG A 41 3.66 3.13 13.54
CA ARG A 41 4.55 3.87 12.62
C ARG A 41 4.44 3.48 11.14
N PHE A 42 3.35 2.83 10.74
CA PHE A 42 3.13 2.31 9.38
C PHE A 42 1.92 2.99 8.74
N PHE A 43 2.13 3.62 7.60
CA PHE A 43 1.10 4.30 6.81
C PHE A 43 1.04 3.69 5.42
N GLY A 44 -0.03 3.98 4.68
CA GLY A 44 -0.09 3.55 3.29
C GLY A 44 -1.18 4.23 2.48
N ALA A 45 -1.08 4.02 1.17
CA ALA A 45 -2.05 4.42 0.18
C ALA A 45 -2.27 3.26 -0.81
N ASP A 46 -3.26 3.42 -1.68
CA ASP A 46 -3.55 2.40 -2.69
C ASP A 46 -2.52 2.51 -3.83
N GLU A 47 -2.46 3.65 -4.51
CA GLU A 47 -1.64 3.81 -5.70
C GLU A 47 -0.24 4.39 -5.41
N PRO A 48 0.83 3.78 -5.93
CA PRO A 48 2.21 4.19 -5.64
C PRO A 48 2.59 5.46 -6.39
N ASN A 49 2.01 5.70 -7.57
CA ASN A 49 2.36 6.80 -8.46
C ASN A 49 1.94 8.18 -7.90
N TYR A 50 0.97 8.23 -6.97
CA TYR A 50 0.62 9.48 -6.30
C TYR A 50 1.71 9.96 -5.32
N ALA A 51 2.61 9.08 -4.85
CA ALA A 51 3.66 9.42 -3.90
C ALA A 51 4.50 10.61 -4.36
N TYR A 52 4.94 10.59 -5.62
CA TYR A 52 5.78 11.66 -6.19
C TYR A 52 4.98 12.81 -6.81
N MET A 53 3.65 12.88 -6.64
CA MET A 53 2.83 14.02 -7.05
C MET A 53 2.82 15.11 -5.95
N THR A 54 2.26 16.28 -6.24
CA THR A 54 2.27 17.44 -5.31
C THR A 54 1.76 17.09 -3.91
N ASN A 55 0.57 16.48 -3.82
CA ASN A 55 -0.03 16.14 -2.53
C ASN A 55 0.62 14.91 -1.88
N GLY A 56 1.11 13.95 -2.67
CA GLY A 56 1.85 12.81 -2.14
C GLY A 56 3.16 13.24 -1.49
N ARG A 57 3.93 14.13 -2.15
CA ARG A 57 5.17 14.69 -1.58
C ARG A 57 4.90 15.46 -0.29
N LYS A 58 3.79 16.20 -0.22
CA LYS A 58 3.37 16.89 1.00
C LYS A 58 3.06 15.88 2.11
N LEU A 59 2.20 14.89 1.85
CA LEU A 59 1.83 13.87 2.82
C LEU A 59 3.05 13.11 3.35
N VAL A 60 3.92 12.65 2.45
CA VAL A 60 5.15 11.91 2.81
C VAL A 60 6.09 12.78 3.65
N ALA A 61 6.16 14.09 3.39
CA ALA A 61 6.94 15.01 4.22
C ALA A 61 6.37 15.13 5.64
N GLU A 62 5.07 15.37 5.77
CA GLU A 62 4.39 15.47 7.08
C GLU A 62 4.54 14.17 7.89
N LEU A 63 4.42 13.00 7.24
CA LEU A 63 4.66 11.71 7.89
C LEU A 63 6.11 11.55 8.34
N GLY A 64 7.06 12.00 7.53
CA GLY A 64 8.49 11.97 7.85
C GLY A 64 8.87 12.82 9.06
N GLU A 65 8.17 13.94 9.27
CA GLU A 65 8.38 14.85 10.41
C GLU A 65 7.94 14.23 11.74
N LEU A 66 7.02 13.27 11.74
CA LEU A 66 6.55 12.61 12.97
C LEU A 66 7.68 11.88 13.71
N ALA A 67 8.50 11.14 12.96
CA ALA A 67 9.67 10.43 13.47
C ALA A 67 10.61 10.03 12.31
N PRO A 68 11.57 10.89 11.93
CA PRO A 68 12.44 10.65 10.80
C PRO A 68 13.16 9.29 10.87
N LYS A 69 13.17 8.57 9.75
CA LYS A 69 13.70 7.21 9.55
C LYS A 69 13.03 6.12 10.38
N GLN A 70 11.96 6.43 11.13
CA GLN A 70 11.20 5.46 11.90
C GLN A 70 9.80 5.22 11.33
N VAL A 71 9.35 6.06 10.39
CA VAL A 71 8.06 5.91 9.72
C VAL A 71 8.20 5.11 8.44
N PHE A 72 7.22 4.25 8.17
CA PHE A 72 7.15 3.41 6.99
C PHE A 72 5.92 3.74 6.13
N PHE A 73 6.08 3.66 4.81
CA PHE A 73 4.97 3.85 3.86
C PHE A 73 4.85 2.67 2.91
N ARG A 74 3.61 2.18 2.75
CA ARG A 74 3.24 1.07 1.87
C ARG A 74 2.31 1.55 0.76
N ALA A 75 2.57 1.12 -0.47
CA ALA A 75 1.64 1.26 -1.58
C ALA A 75 1.54 -0.05 -2.37
N HIS A 76 0.43 -0.23 -3.09
CA HIS A 76 0.24 -1.37 -3.97
C HIS A 76 0.94 -1.18 -5.33
N ASN A 77 0.92 -2.20 -6.18
CA ASN A 77 1.30 -2.10 -7.61
C ASN A 77 2.76 -1.72 -7.91
N LEU A 78 3.70 -2.04 -7.03
CA LEU A 78 5.13 -1.78 -7.25
C LEU A 78 5.74 -2.61 -8.40
N LEU A 79 5.13 -3.73 -8.78
CA LEU A 79 5.58 -4.60 -9.88
C LEU A 79 4.58 -4.71 -11.06
N THR A 80 3.53 -3.90 -11.07
CA THR A 80 2.53 -3.89 -12.15
C THR A 80 3.10 -3.19 -13.40
N SER A 81 2.84 -3.75 -14.58
CA SER A 81 3.28 -3.17 -15.86
C SER A 81 2.49 -1.92 -16.22
N GLY A 82 3.16 -0.96 -16.86
CA GLY A 82 2.57 0.31 -17.28
C GLY A 82 3.63 1.41 -17.32
N ASP A 83 3.19 2.65 -17.55
CA ASP A 83 4.05 3.82 -17.75
C ASP A 83 4.10 4.76 -16.52
N GLY A 84 3.46 4.36 -15.42
CA GLY A 84 3.36 5.17 -14.20
C GLY A 84 2.29 6.26 -14.24
N THR A 85 1.41 6.26 -15.24
CA THR A 85 0.21 7.10 -15.24
C THR A 85 -0.70 6.67 -14.08
N PRO A 86 -0.97 7.56 -13.11
CA PRO A 86 -1.82 7.22 -11.96
C PRO A 86 -3.29 7.13 -12.37
N ALA A 87 -4.02 6.20 -11.77
CA ALA A 87 -5.48 6.11 -11.89
C ALA A 87 -6.07 5.51 -10.61
N LEU A 88 -7.33 5.81 -10.29
CA LEU A 88 -7.96 5.29 -9.07
C LEU A 88 -7.99 3.75 -9.08
N LYS A 89 -7.58 3.15 -7.97
CA LYS A 89 -7.39 1.70 -7.80
C LYS A 89 -6.35 1.08 -8.74
N TRP A 90 -5.45 1.87 -9.32
CA TRP A 90 -4.42 1.39 -10.24
C TRP A 90 -3.08 2.09 -10.04
N GLY A 91 -2.00 1.32 -10.17
CA GLY A 91 -0.64 1.83 -10.21
C GLY A 91 0.20 1.01 -11.17
N SER A 92 1.32 1.57 -11.60
CA SER A 92 2.30 0.81 -12.39
C SER A 92 3.68 1.40 -12.29
N THR A 93 4.68 0.56 -12.49
CA THR A 93 6.10 0.95 -12.49
C THR A 93 6.82 0.51 -13.75
N GLY A 94 6.29 -0.49 -14.47
CA GLY A 94 6.97 -1.02 -15.65
C GLY A 94 8.26 -1.78 -15.34
N ALA A 95 8.45 -2.20 -14.07
CA ALA A 95 9.68 -2.81 -13.57
C ALA A 95 10.17 -4.04 -14.34
N TYR A 96 9.26 -4.75 -15.01
CA TYR A 96 9.54 -5.94 -15.78
C TYR A 96 8.81 -5.94 -17.11
N ARG A 97 9.53 -6.30 -18.18
CA ARG A 97 9.03 -6.58 -19.52
C ARG A 97 9.82 -7.74 -20.14
N GLU A 98 9.31 -8.36 -21.20
CA GLU A 98 10.06 -9.31 -22.02
C GLU A 98 10.33 -8.73 -23.42
N ASP A 99 11.51 -8.99 -23.98
CA ASP A 99 11.76 -8.74 -25.40
C ASP A 99 11.06 -9.79 -26.30
N ALA A 100 11.22 -9.67 -27.62
CA ALA A 100 10.63 -10.59 -28.58
C ALA A 100 11.12 -12.05 -28.45
N GLN A 101 12.24 -12.27 -27.76
CA GLN A 101 12.82 -13.59 -27.48
C GLN A 101 12.44 -14.10 -26.09
N GLY A 102 11.61 -13.36 -25.34
CA GLY A 102 11.21 -13.73 -23.99
C GLY A 102 12.28 -13.45 -22.93
N LYS A 103 13.31 -12.64 -23.22
CA LYS A 103 14.34 -12.28 -22.26
C LYS A 103 13.85 -11.14 -21.36
N PRO A 104 14.05 -11.22 -20.04
CA PRO A 104 13.72 -10.14 -19.11
C PRO A 104 14.43 -8.82 -19.43
N ILE A 105 13.67 -7.73 -19.37
CA ILE A 105 14.11 -6.34 -19.35
C ILE A 105 13.61 -5.72 -18.06
N TYR A 106 14.52 -5.09 -17.31
CA TYR A 106 14.21 -4.40 -16.06
C TYR A 106 14.34 -2.88 -16.23
N ASP A 107 13.39 -2.13 -15.66
CA ASP A 107 13.44 -0.67 -15.61
C ASP A 107 13.00 -0.17 -14.23
N TRP A 108 13.96 0.34 -13.46
CA TRP A 108 13.75 0.78 -12.09
C TRP A 108 13.34 2.26 -11.98
N THR A 109 13.22 2.99 -13.09
CA THR A 109 13.06 4.45 -13.09
C THR A 109 11.90 4.94 -12.22
N ILE A 110 10.73 4.31 -12.34
CA ILE A 110 9.54 4.72 -11.59
C ILE A 110 9.61 4.24 -10.14
N LEU A 111 10.12 3.04 -9.90
CA LEU A 111 10.35 2.50 -8.56
C LEU A 111 11.30 3.39 -7.76
N ASP A 112 12.42 3.78 -8.36
CA ASP A 112 13.38 4.71 -7.79
C ASP A 112 12.72 6.04 -7.46
N ARG A 113 11.91 6.59 -8.38
CA ARG A 113 11.19 7.86 -8.13
C ARG A 113 10.25 7.77 -6.91
N ILE A 114 9.58 6.64 -6.73
CA ILE A 114 8.70 6.39 -5.58
C ILE A 114 9.52 6.30 -4.29
N PHE A 115 10.56 5.45 -4.27
CA PHE A 115 11.38 5.23 -3.07
C PHE A 115 12.22 6.45 -2.70
N ASP A 116 12.78 7.16 -3.68
CA ASP A 116 13.49 8.43 -3.49
C ASP A 116 12.58 9.45 -2.82
N THR A 117 11.30 9.52 -3.21
CA THR A 117 10.33 10.42 -2.59
C THR A 117 10.14 10.12 -1.09
N TYR A 118 10.11 8.85 -0.71
CA TYR A 118 10.01 8.44 0.70
C TYR A 118 11.30 8.76 1.45
N LEU A 119 12.44 8.30 0.95
CA LEU A 119 13.73 8.36 1.63
C LEU A 119 14.21 9.80 1.80
N GLN A 120 14.00 10.68 0.81
CA GLN A 120 14.31 12.11 0.90
C GLN A 120 13.50 12.86 1.97
N ARG A 121 12.49 12.22 2.56
CA ARG A 121 11.67 12.75 3.66
C ARG A 121 11.79 11.91 4.93
N GLY A 122 12.77 11.02 5.01
CA GLY A 122 12.96 10.18 6.19
C GLY A 122 11.85 9.13 6.37
N VAL A 123 11.12 8.79 5.31
CA VAL A 123 10.14 7.70 5.32
C VAL A 123 10.77 6.48 4.65
N ARG A 124 10.63 5.31 5.26
CA ARG A 124 11.18 4.06 4.74
C ARG A 124 10.15 3.28 3.93
N PRO A 125 10.55 2.59 2.86
CA PRO A 125 9.66 1.67 2.16
C PRO A 125 9.18 0.54 3.08
N TYR A 126 7.87 0.32 3.09
CA TYR A 126 7.29 -0.99 3.31
C TYR A 126 6.93 -1.56 1.93
N ALA A 127 7.91 -2.20 1.31
CA ALA A 127 7.87 -2.64 -0.07
C ALA A 127 6.94 -3.83 -0.24
N GLN A 128 5.86 -3.66 -1.01
CA GLN A 128 5.03 -4.75 -1.48
C GLN A 128 5.65 -5.38 -2.74
N ILE A 129 5.90 -6.67 -2.70
CA ILE A 129 6.32 -7.49 -3.85
C ILE A 129 5.07 -7.88 -4.63
N GLY A 130 4.63 -6.97 -5.50
CA GLY A 130 3.46 -7.21 -6.35
C GLY A 130 2.92 -5.93 -7.01
N PHE A 131 1.92 -6.03 -7.88
CA PHE A 131 1.30 -7.29 -8.32
C PHE A 131 2.02 -7.87 -9.54
N MET A 132 1.37 -8.71 -10.36
CA MET A 132 2.03 -9.46 -11.42
C MET A 132 2.33 -8.59 -12.65
N PRO A 133 3.58 -8.50 -13.14
CA PRO A 133 3.88 -7.93 -14.44
C PRO A 133 3.08 -8.60 -15.56
N LYS A 134 2.63 -7.84 -16.55
CA LYS A 134 1.80 -8.32 -17.66
C LYS A 134 2.46 -9.48 -18.39
N ASP A 135 3.74 -9.33 -18.74
CA ASP A 135 4.47 -10.36 -19.49
C ASP A 135 4.70 -11.63 -18.68
N LEU A 136 4.62 -11.58 -17.34
CA LEU A 136 4.72 -12.78 -16.49
C LEU A 136 3.38 -13.38 -16.10
N SER A 137 2.25 -12.71 -16.30
CA SER A 137 0.95 -13.26 -15.89
C SER A 137 0.55 -14.49 -16.69
N VAL A 138 -0.03 -15.51 -16.04
CA VAL A 138 -0.66 -16.66 -16.73
C VAL A 138 -1.93 -16.24 -17.50
N LYS A 139 -2.52 -15.11 -17.15
CA LYS A 139 -3.72 -14.58 -17.82
C LYS A 139 -3.59 -13.05 -17.99
N PRO A 140 -2.76 -12.59 -18.96
CA PRO A 140 -2.38 -11.19 -19.05
C PRO A 140 -3.52 -10.27 -19.51
N GLU A 141 -4.55 -10.79 -20.18
CA GLU A 141 -5.63 -9.96 -20.74
C GLU A 141 -7.01 -10.29 -20.16
N PRO A 142 -7.86 -9.26 -19.92
CA PRO A 142 -7.51 -7.83 -19.94
C PRO A 142 -6.51 -7.49 -18.82
N TYR A 143 -5.57 -6.56 -19.03
CA TYR A 143 -4.56 -6.23 -18.01
C TYR A 143 -4.99 -5.11 -17.05
N GLN A 144 -5.07 -3.86 -17.54
CA GLN A 144 -5.48 -2.72 -16.73
C GLN A 144 -7.00 -2.61 -16.70
N HIS A 145 -7.57 -2.49 -15.50
CA HIS A 145 -9.00 -2.27 -15.32
C HIS A 145 -9.35 -0.77 -15.34
N GLN A 146 -10.64 -0.48 -15.44
CA GLN A 146 -11.19 0.86 -15.24
C GLN A 146 -12.06 0.85 -13.99
N TRP A 147 -11.74 1.67 -13.00
CA TRP A 147 -12.49 1.75 -11.76
C TRP A 147 -13.42 2.99 -11.74
N THR A 148 -14.62 2.81 -11.19
CA THR A 148 -15.53 3.90 -10.83
C THR A 148 -16.17 3.60 -9.47
N PRO A 149 -16.71 4.60 -8.75
CA PRO A 149 -17.40 4.36 -7.48
C PRO A 149 -18.61 3.41 -7.56
N ARG A 150 -19.14 3.16 -8.76
CA ARG A 150 -20.27 2.24 -9.02
C ARG A 150 -19.81 0.87 -9.53
N ALA A 151 -18.53 0.70 -9.82
CA ALA A 151 -17.99 -0.56 -10.31
C ALA A 151 -18.08 -1.64 -9.21
N ARG A 152 -18.42 -2.86 -9.61
CA ARG A 152 -18.34 -4.01 -8.71
C ARG A 152 -16.87 -4.28 -8.40
N TYR A 153 -16.57 -4.62 -7.15
CA TYR A 153 -15.18 -4.79 -6.72
C TYR A 153 -14.47 -5.87 -7.54
N GLU A 154 -15.16 -6.95 -7.90
CA GLU A 154 -14.60 -8.03 -8.71
C GLU A 154 -14.04 -7.58 -10.08
N GLN A 155 -14.48 -6.43 -10.60
CA GLN A 155 -14.03 -5.90 -11.88
C GLN A 155 -12.59 -5.37 -11.85
N ILE A 156 -11.99 -5.21 -10.67
CA ILE A 156 -10.58 -4.83 -10.56
C ILE A 156 -9.65 -6.03 -10.75
N TYR A 157 -10.11 -7.27 -10.55
CA TYR A 157 -9.27 -8.46 -10.70
C TYR A 157 -9.09 -8.83 -12.17
N THR A 158 -8.07 -8.24 -12.77
CA THR A 158 -7.67 -8.43 -14.16
C THR A 158 -6.30 -9.11 -14.20
N GLY A 159 -5.55 -9.01 -15.31
CA GLY A 159 -4.35 -9.82 -15.53
C GLY A 159 -3.21 -9.65 -14.52
N TRP A 160 -3.21 -8.57 -13.73
CA TRP A 160 -2.25 -8.35 -12.64
C TRP A 160 -2.47 -9.26 -11.42
N ALA A 161 -3.66 -9.84 -11.27
CA ALA A 161 -4.06 -10.61 -10.08
C ALA A 161 -3.81 -12.13 -10.22
N TYR A 162 -3.15 -12.56 -11.29
CA TYR A 162 -2.87 -13.96 -11.59
C TYR A 162 -1.41 -14.32 -11.27
N PRO A 163 -1.10 -15.60 -10.98
CA PRO A 163 0.26 -16.04 -10.67
C PRO A 163 1.20 -15.89 -11.89
N PRO A 164 2.53 -16.00 -11.68
CA PRO A 164 3.48 -15.96 -12.78
C PRO A 164 3.39 -17.25 -13.61
N LYS A 165 3.55 -17.12 -14.92
CA LYS A 165 3.69 -18.23 -15.87
C LYS A 165 5.05 -18.92 -15.75
N ASP A 166 6.02 -18.25 -15.12
CA ASP A 166 7.37 -18.75 -14.85
C ASP A 166 7.84 -18.24 -13.47
N TYR A 167 7.93 -19.17 -12.51
CA TYR A 167 8.35 -18.85 -11.15
C TYR A 167 9.85 -18.55 -11.03
N ALA A 168 10.69 -19.07 -11.94
CA ALA A 168 12.11 -18.76 -11.94
C ALA A 168 12.33 -17.31 -12.37
N LYS A 169 11.62 -16.85 -13.41
CA LYS A 169 11.65 -15.43 -13.82
C LYS A 169 11.07 -14.50 -12.76
N TRP A 170 10.01 -14.93 -12.05
CA TRP A 170 9.49 -14.17 -10.91
C TRP A 170 10.52 -14.03 -9.79
N ALA A 171 11.16 -15.14 -9.38
CA ALA A 171 12.21 -15.11 -8.37
C ALA A 171 13.40 -14.22 -8.79
N GLU A 172 13.80 -14.30 -10.06
CA GLU A 172 14.85 -13.46 -10.62
C GLU A 172 14.48 -11.97 -10.63
N LEU A 173 13.23 -11.62 -10.95
CA LEU A 173 12.74 -10.24 -10.85
C LEU A 173 12.88 -9.70 -9.42
N VAL A 174 12.41 -10.47 -8.42
CA VAL A 174 12.53 -10.06 -7.01
C VAL A 174 13.99 -9.91 -6.61
N PHE A 175 14.86 -10.85 -7.00
CA PHE A 175 16.30 -10.78 -6.75
C PHE A 175 16.94 -9.54 -7.37
N GLN A 176 16.69 -9.28 -8.66
CA GLN A 176 17.26 -8.12 -9.36
C GLN A 176 16.75 -6.79 -8.78
N TRP A 177 15.49 -6.72 -8.38
CA TRP A 177 14.95 -5.53 -7.73
C TRP A 177 15.62 -5.27 -6.37
N THR A 178 15.69 -6.28 -5.49
CA THR A 178 16.35 -6.13 -4.19
C THR A 178 17.84 -5.81 -4.35
N LYS A 179 18.53 -6.46 -5.30
CA LYS A 179 19.93 -6.18 -5.63
C LYS A 179 20.12 -4.72 -6.06
N HIS A 180 19.29 -4.23 -6.99
CA HIS A 180 19.32 -2.83 -7.42
C HIS A 180 19.09 -1.87 -6.25
N CYS A 181 18.13 -2.15 -5.37
CA CYS A 181 17.94 -1.33 -4.16
C CYS A 181 19.19 -1.31 -3.27
N VAL A 182 19.84 -2.45 -3.05
CA VAL A 182 21.08 -2.52 -2.25
C VAL A 182 22.21 -1.73 -2.91
N GLU A 183 22.35 -1.81 -4.23
CA GLU A 183 23.37 -1.08 -5.00
C GLU A 183 23.13 0.44 -4.96
N LYS A 184 21.88 0.88 -5.08
CA LYS A 184 21.51 2.31 -5.12
C LYS A 184 21.48 2.96 -3.74
N TYR A 185 20.88 2.30 -2.74
CA TYR A 185 20.60 2.90 -1.43
C TYR A 185 21.55 2.44 -0.33
N GLY A 186 22.35 1.40 -0.59
CA GLY A 186 23.26 0.80 0.37
C GLY A 186 22.59 -0.25 1.25
N ARG A 187 23.34 -1.33 1.50
CA ARG A 187 22.87 -2.51 2.26
C ARG A 187 22.25 -2.16 3.61
N ALA A 188 22.91 -1.31 4.41
CA ALA A 188 22.45 -0.98 5.75
C ALA A 188 21.09 -0.24 5.76
N GLU A 189 20.81 0.57 4.73
CA GLU A 189 19.50 1.21 4.60
C GLU A 189 18.44 0.18 4.18
N VAL A 190 18.73 -0.65 3.18
CA VAL A 190 17.77 -1.64 2.66
C VAL A 190 17.43 -2.74 3.67
N GLU A 191 18.38 -3.15 4.52
CA GLU A 191 18.13 -4.10 5.61
C GLU A 191 17.20 -3.52 6.70
N SER A 192 16.96 -2.21 6.71
CA SER A 192 16.02 -1.56 7.63
C SER A 192 14.58 -1.46 7.10
N TRP A 193 14.34 -1.88 5.86
CA TRP A 193 13.02 -1.85 5.24
C TRP A 193 12.21 -3.10 5.57
N TYR A 194 10.91 -3.04 5.29
CA TYR A 194 10.04 -4.23 5.29
C TYR A 194 9.72 -4.65 3.86
N TRP A 195 9.67 -5.97 3.63
CA TRP A 195 9.32 -6.59 2.36
C TRP A 195 8.11 -7.51 2.59
N GLN A 196 6.99 -7.26 1.88
CA GLN A 196 5.73 -8.02 1.98
C GLN A 196 5.34 -8.64 0.65
#